data_AF-A0A202E290-F1
#
_entry.id   AF-A0A202E290-F1
#
_cell.length_a   1.000
_cell.length_b   1.000
_cell.length_c   1.000
_cell.angle_alpha   90.00
_cell.angle_beta   90.00
_cell.angle_gamma   90.00
#
_symmetry.space_group_name_H-M   'P 1'
#
loop_
_entity.id
_entity.type
_entity.pdbx_description
1 polymer ?
#
loop_
_entity_poly.entity_id
_entity_poly.type
_entity_poly.pdbx_seq_one_letter_code
_entity_poly.pdbx_strand_id
1 'polypeptide(L)'
;MSTPVNAAASSVGLLSGGSLVGPVVFETAQKIAQKHNNVTDQLNYAKEMADANKHNLEKLRYSQQMPLVPLRLKIPAPFKPISRVTTPDLDRIADFDIYHARNRQRANWNPKDIVRSKDDTTPSTDPAVEGAYNSMVNSLWYFLEGLGFNSIDAKGMAIKAAVHIGKNYNNAFYTNGTINLGDGDGKIFHKFAEDLTVIAHELGHGVVEMILGGLTYWSQSGALNESMADILGASALQFAMGQTANEADWLIGKLAMVPYTDDNGKLIDPSLRSMKAPGTAYVNHPRIGTDSQPADMDDYYSGSRDNYGVHINSGIPNRAFYLAATQVGGFSHEVVLPVWLDATKAISKNANFKTFANETLKSAEKLFPGRPEVKAAIKAAWETVKVLGSTVVDKEPKAYRLIDPDLLDAFEIDTNEYSRLRIQLDGSPISIAPGVSRASVGFELNDKSEAKLVVLVFVDKDNPPQNLPPIFEGYKVVEMDKTGLQDQAIDELHDDHH
;
A
#
# COMPACT_ATOMS: atom_id res chain seq x y z
N MET A 1 -67.50 -1.57 -21.16
CA MET A 1 -66.19 -1.72 -21.82
C MET A 1 -65.81 -0.34 -22.32
N SER A 2 -64.95 0.35 -21.57
CA SER A 2 -64.78 1.81 -21.59
C SER A 2 -63.72 2.27 -22.58
N THR A 3 -64.09 3.26 -23.40
CA THR A 3 -63.21 4.08 -24.24
C THR A 3 -62.79 5.37 -23.47
N PRO A 4 -62.08 6.36 -24.07
CA PRO A 4 -60.65 6.61 -23.79
C PRO A 4 -60.35 8.06 -23.38
N VAL A 5 -59.17 8.38 -22.83
CA VAL A 5 -58.68 9.77 -22.76
C VAL A 5 -57.16 9.82 -22.95
N ASN A 6 -56.76 10.35 -24.11
CA ASN A 6 -55.53 11.11 -24.32
C ASN A 6 -55.53 12.32 -23.37
N ALA A 7 -54.53 12.48 -22.49
CA ALA A 7 -53.98 13.77 -22.06
C ALA A 7 -52.97 13.59 -20.90
N ALA A 8 -51.67 13.58 -21.21
CA ALA A 8 -50.60 14.14 -20.36
C ALA A 8 -49.24 13.94 -21.04
N ALA A 9 -49.12 14.45 -22.27
CA ALA A 9 -47.84 14.62 -22.96
C ALA A 9 -47.81 16.03 -23.55
N SER A 10 -47.68 17.04 -22.69
CA SER A 10 -47.23 18.39 -23.05
C SER A 10 -47.13 19.26 -21.78
N SER A 11 -46.03 20.03 -21.69
CA SER A 11 -45.72 21.15 -20.76
C SER A 11 -45.17 20.83 -19.36
N VAL A 12 -43.89 20.46 -19.28
CA VAL A 12 -42.76 21.25 -18.71
C VAL A 12 -41.52 20.71 -19.45
N GLY A 13 -40.82 21.39 -20.35
CA GLY A 13 -40.53 22.82 -20.44
C GLY A 13 -39.17 23.11 -19.83
N LEU A 14 -38.10 22.86 -20.60
CA LEU A 14 -36.71 23.35 -20.47
C LEU A 14 -36.14 23.57 -19.05
N LEU A 15 -35.21 22.71 -18.66
CA LEU A 15 -33.99 23.13 -17.97
C LEU A 15 -32.79 22.44 -18.65
N SER A 16 -32.15 23.21 -19.52
CA SER A 16 -30.82 22.94 -20.06
C SER A 16 -29.77 23.08 -18.94
N GLY A 17 -28.92 22.06 -18.79
CA GLY A 17 -27.66 22.15 -18.05
C GLY A 17 -27.42 20.97 -17.11
N GLY A 18 -26.34 20.22 -17.37
CA GLY A 18 -25.72 19.32 -16.38
C GLY A 18 -25.59 17.85 -16.79
N SER A 19 -24.42 17.50 -17.32
CA SER A 19 -23.70 16.22 -17.26
C SER A 19 -24.46 14.89 -17.06
N LEU A 20 -24.60 14.16 -18.17
CA LEU A 20 -24.19 12.76 -18.40
C LEU A 20 -24.14 11.78 -17.19
N VAL A 21 -25.29 11.43 -16.61
CA VAL A 21 -25.52 10.09 -16.02
C VAL A 21 -26.96 9.71 -16.32
N GLY A 22 -27.22 9.12 -17.48
CA GLY A 22 -28.61 8.95 -17.98
C GLY A 22 -28.90 7.67 -18.77
N PRO A 23 -28.01 7.20 -19.66
CA PRO A 23 -28.35 6.01 -20.47
C PRO A 23 -27.93 4.67 -19.86
N VAL A 24 -26.79 4.61 -19.15
CA VAL A 24 -26.15 3.34 -18.74
C VAL A 24 -26.87 2.67 -17.54
N VAL A 25 -27.45 3.46 -16.65
CA VAL A 25 -28.18 2.96 -15.47
C VAL A 25 -29.54 2.35 -15.86
N PHE A 26 -30.16 2.87 -16.93
CA PHE A 26 -31.47 2.39 -17.39
C PHE A 26 -31.38 1.05 -18.14
N GLU A 27 -30.33 0.86 -18.97
CA GLU A 27 -30.10 -0.40 -19.68
C GLU A 27 -29.67 -1.55 -18.76
N THR A 28 -28.92 -1.25 -17.69
CA THR A 28 -28.46 -2.25 -16.72
C THR A 28 -29.61 -2.72 -15.83
N ALA A 29 -30.51 -1.81 -15.42
CA ALA A 29 -31.72 -2.16 -14.67
C ALA A 29 -32.69 -3.02 -15.49
N GLN A 30 -32.84 -2.76 -16.80
CA GLN A 30 -33.68 -3.59 -17.67
C GLN A 30 -33.11 -5.01 -17.90
N LYS A 31 -31.78 -5.17 -17.95
CA LYS A 31 -31.13 -6.48 -18.13
C LYS A 31 -31.18 -7.34 -16.86
N ILE A 32 -31.19 -6.73 -15.67
CA ILE A 32 -31.33 -7.44 -14.39
C ILE A 32 -32.80 -7.81 -14.12
N ALA A 33 -33.75 -6.98 -14.57
CA ALA A 33 -35.18 -7.26 -14.45
C ALA A 33 -35.65 -8.52 -15.19
N GLN A 34 -34.92 -8.98 -16.21
CA GLN A 34 -35.24 -10.21 -16.95
C GLN A 34 -34.84 -11.51 -16.22
N LYS A 35 -34.13 -11.43 -15.08
CA LYS A 35 -33.56 -12.63 -14.41
C LYS A 35 -34.15 -12.94 -13.02
N HIS A 36 -35.02 -12.10 -12.47
CA HIS A 36 -35.59 -12.27 -11.13
C HIS A 36 -37.12 -12.15 -11.14
N ASN A 37 -37.83 -13.25 -10.82
CA ASN A 37 -39.29 -13.39 -10.94
C ASN A 37 -40.12 -12.76 -9.78
N ASN A 38 -39.60 -11.77 -9.06
CA ASN A 38 -40.36 -11.10 -8.00
C ASN A 38 -40.22 -9.57 -8.06
N VAL A 39 -41.29 -8.92 -8.51
CA VAL A 39 -41.42 -7.46 -8.67
C VAL A 39 -41.26 -6.73 -7.33
N THR A 40 -41.54 -7.40 -6.21
CA THR A 40 -41.49 -6.80 -4.86
C THR A 40 -40.05 -6.56 -4.40
N ASP A 41 -39.14 -7.49 -4.68
CA ASP A 41 -37.72 -7.38 -4.28
C ASP A 41 -36.98 -6.32 -5.13
N GLN A 42 -37.37 -6.20 -6.40
CA GLN A 42 -36.86 -5.18 -7.32
C GLN A 42 -37.27 -3.76 -6.92
N LEU A 43 -38.50 -3.59 -6.42
CA LEU A 43 -39.01 -2.29 -5.98
C LEU A 43 -38.39 -1.84 -4.65
N ASN A 44 -38.07 -2.79 -3.75
CA ASN A 44 -37.42 -2.49 -2.48
C ASN A 44 -35.94 -2.12 -2.69
N TYR A 45 -35.22 -2.86 -3.54
CA TYR A 45 -33.84 -2.53 -3.89
C TYR A 45 -33.71 -1.18 -4.62
N ALA A 46 -34.63 -0.88 -5.55
CA ALA A 46 -34.64 0.42 -6.24
C ALA A 46 -34.97 1.59 -5.31
N LYS A 47 -35.81 1.38 -4.29
CA LYS A 47 -36.10 2.39 -3.26
C LYS A 47 -34.92 2.65 -2.35
N GLU A 48 -34.23 1.61 -1.88
CA GLU A 48 -33.03 1.75 -1.04
C GLU A 48 -31.92 2.53 -1.76
N MET A 49 -31.72 2.27 -3.06
CA MET A 49 -30.73 2.99 -3.88
C MET A 49 -31.16 4.45 -4.17
N ALA A 50 -32.45 4.72 -4.30
CA ALA A 50 -32.97 6.08 -4.48
C ALA A 50 -32.87 6.92 -3.20
N ASP A 51 -33.11 6.32 -2.03
CA ASP A 51 -33.00 6.99 -0.73
C ASP A 51 -31.54 7.26 -0.35
N ALA A 52 -30.61 6.32 -0.66
CA ALA A 52 -29.17 6.53 -0.50
C ALA A 52 -28.65 7.69 -1.37
N ASN A 53 -29.16 7.83 -2.60
CA ASN A 53 -28.78 8.93 -3.50
C ASN A 53 -29.43 10.28 -3.12
N LYS A 54 -30.64 10.27 -2.53
CA LYS A 54 -31.30 11.48 -2.04
C LYS A 54 -30.57 12.09 -0.84
N HIS A 55 -29.98 11.26 0.03
CA HIS A 55 -29.15 11.72 1.16
C HIS A 55 -27.84 12.39 0.71
N ASN A 56 -27.30 12.03 -0.46
CA ASN A 56 -26.10 12.64 -1.03
C ASN A 56 -26.38 13.96 -1.77
N LEU A 57 -27.58 14.16 -2.32
CA LEU A 57 -27.95 15.36 -3.08
C LEU A 57 -28.31 16.58 -2.19
N GLU A 58 -28.80 16.36 -0.96
CA GLU A 58 -29.14 17.47 -0.05
C GLU A 58 -27.91 18.19 0.55
N LYS A 59 -26.73 17.55 0.56
CA LYS A 59 -25.46 18.19 0.98
C LYS A 59 -24.88 19.17 -0.07
N LEU A 60 -25.34 19.14 -1.32
CA LEU A 60 -24.80 19.93 -2.43
C LEU A 60 -25.40 21.34 -2.58
N ARG A 61 -26.46 21.69 -1.84
CA ARG A 61 -27.21 22.95 -2.05
C ARG A 61 -26.78 24.15 -1.20
N TYR A 62 -25.80 24.02 -0.31
CA TYR A 62 -25.47 25.08 0.68
C TYR A 62 -24.24 25.97 0.35
N SER A 63 -23.68 25.93 -0.87
CA SER A 63 -22.33 26.48 -1.12
C SER A 63 -22.21 27.70 -2.04
N GLN A 64 -23.28 28.35 -2.49
CA GLN A 64 -23.17 29.46 -3.46
C GLN A 64 -23.55 30.82 -2.87
N GLN A 65 -22.54 31.68 -2.63
CA GLN A 65 -22.48 33.11 -3.02
C GLN A 65 -21.42 33.87 -2.19
N MET A 66 -20.40 34.47 -2.84
CA MET A 66 -19.88 35.85 -2.67
C MET A 66 -18.45 36.05 -3.26
N PRO A 67 -18.03 37.31 -3.59
CA PRO A 67 -17.05 37.61 -4.65
C PRO A 67 -15.61 37.95 -4.19
N LEU A 68 -14.67 37.90 -5.15
CA LEU A 68 -13.22 38.18 -5.11
C LEU A 68 -12.87 39.68 -5.05
N VAL A 69 -11.72 40.10 -4.45
CA VAL A 69 -10.51 40.85 -4.98
C VAL A 69 -9.44 41.08 -3.83
N PRO A 70 -8.19 41.61 -4.01
CA PRO A 70 -6.90 40.94 -4.26
C PRO A 70 -5.80 41.01 -3.16
N LEU A 71 -4.72 40.26 -3.42
CA LEU A 71 -3.41 40.02 -2.78
C LEU A 71 -2.61 41.18 -2.10
N ARG A 72 -1.86 40.85 -1.03
CA ARG A 72 -0.43 41.21 -0.82
C ARG A 72 0.26 40.31 0.23
N LEU A 73 1.46 39.81 -0.10
CA LEU A 73 2.31 38.84 0.63
C LEU A 73 3.10 39.41 1.83
N LYS A 74 3.27 38.59 2.89
CA LYS A 74 4.47 38.41 3.78
C LYS A 74 4.26 37.21 4.76
N ILE A 75 5.28 36.36 4.98
CA ILE A 75 5.33 35.08 5.76
C ILE A 75 6.00 35.32 7.16
N PRO A 76 5.90 34.51 8.28
CA PRO A 76 5.23 33.21 8.61
C PRO A 76 4.39 33.10 9.95
N ALA A 77 3.63 31.97 10.04
CA ALA A 77 2.97 31.25 11.18
C ALA A 77 1.59 31.71 11.73
N PRO A 78 0.68 30.80 12.16
CA PRO A 78 0.52 29.37 11.83
C PRO A 78 -0.49 29.15 10.67
N PHE A 79 -0.45 27.96 10.06
CA PHE A 79 -1.21 27.55 8.88
C PHE A 79 -2.70 27.95 8.95
N LYS A 80 -3.18 28.64 7.90
CA LYS A 80 -4.61 28.85 7.67
C LYS A 80 -5.20 27.55 7.11
N PRO A 81 -6.35 27.07 7.62
CA PRO A 81 -7.03 25.92 7.05
C PRO A 81 -7.45 26.27 5.63
N ILE A 82 -6.97 25.50 4.64
CA ILE A 82 -7.42 25.65 3.26
C ILE A 82 -8.78 24.98 3.17
N SER A 83 -9.83 25.79 2.98
CA SER A 83 -11.17 25.28 2.78
C SER A 83 -11.31 24.64 1.40
N ARG A 84 -11.78 23.38 1.41
CA ARG A 84 -12.45 22.62 0.35
C ARG A 84 -11.56 22.03 -0.75
N VAL A 85 -11.89 20.78 -1.08
CA VAL A 85 -11.57 20.02 -2.29
C VAL A 85 -11.34 20.97 -3.47
N THR A 86 -10.08 21.27 -3.71
CA THR A 86 -9.64 21.89 -4.94
C THR A 86 -9.60 20.78 -5.97
N THR A 87 -10.31 20.96 -7.08
CA THR A 87 -10.08 20.11 -8.26
C THR A 87 -8.58 20.09 -8.52
N PRO A 88 -7.94 18.91 -8.64
CA PRO A 88 -6.52 18.82 -8.88
C PRO A 88 -6.10 19.70 -10.07
N ASP A 89 -5.09 20.53 -9.86
CA ASP A 89 -4.49 21.34 -10.90
C ASP A 89 -3.34 20.56 -11.55
N LEU A 90 -3.60 20.03 -12.74
CA LEU A 90 -2.67 19.18 -13.48
C LEU A 90 -1.38 19.91 -13.87
N ASP A 91 -1.39 21.25 -13.96
CA ASP A 91 -0.21 22.04 -14.32
C ASP A 91 0.79 22.16 -13.16
N ARG A 92 0.34 21.84 -11.93
CA ARG A 92 1.15 22.01 -10.72
C ARG A 92 1.76 20.71 -10.21
N ILE A 93 1.15 19.57 -10.53
CA ILE A 93 1.66 18.25 -10.13
C ILE A 93 2.75 17.76 -11.10
N ALA A 94 3.60 16.86 -10.62
CA ALA A 94 4.63 16.24 -11.45
C ALA A 94 4.05 15.44 -12.62
N ASP A 95 4.83 15.34 -13.70
CA ASP A 95 4.47 14.54 -14.86
C ASP A 95 4.34 13.06 -14.51
N PHE A 96 3.45 12.36 -15.21
CA PHE A 96 3.36 10.91 -15.10
C PHE A 96 2.83 10.27 -16.39
N ASP A 97 3.23 9.03 -16.59
CA ASP A 97 2.79 8.18 -17.70
C ASP A 97 2.24 6.85 -17.18
N ILE A 98 1.17 6.38 -17.82
CA ILE A 98 0.55 5.09 -17.60
C ILE A 98 0.89 4.18 -18.77
N TYR A 99 1.53 3.06 -18.45
CA TYR A 99 1.97 2.02 -19.36
C TYR A 99 1.01 0.83 -19.31
N HIS A 100 0.76 0.21 -20.45
CA HIS A 100 0.05 -1.06 -20.52
C HIS A 100 1.05 -2.22 -20.61
N ALA A 101 1.12 -3.02 -19.54
CA ALA A 101 2.10 -4.09 -19.44
C ALA A 101 1.80 -5.27 -20.36
N ARG A 102 0.54 -5.48 -20.75
CA ARG A 102 0.11 -6.57 -21.66
C ARG A 102 0.47 -7.93 -21.05
N ASN A 103 0.22 -8.06 -19.75
CA ASN A 103 0.53 -9.24 -18.91
C ASN A 103 2.02 -9.55 -18.76
N ARG A 104 2.92 -8.65 -19.18
CA ARG A 104 4.34 -8.74 -18.86
C ARG A 104 4.54 -8.42 -17.38
N GLN A 105 5.46 -9.13 -16.74
CA GLN A 105 5.88 -8.85 -15.36
C GLN A 105 7.19 -8.03 -15.28
N ARG A 106 7.84 -7.76 -16.43
CA ARG A 106 9.15 -7.08 -16.48
C ARG A 106 8.99 -5.57 -16.69
N ALA A 107 9.75 -4.79 -15.92
CA ALA A 107 9.72 -3.34 -15.89
C ALA A 107 10.47 -2.63 -17.05
N ASN A 108 10.66 -3.28 -18.20
CA ASN A 108 11.34 -2.67 -19.36
C ASN A 108 10.36 -1.86 -20.23
N TRP A 109 9.73 -0.86 -19.60
CA TRP A 109 8.71 -0.03 -20.21
C TRP A 109 9.28 0.86 -21.31
N ASN A 110 8.77 0.70 -22.53
CA ASN A 110 9.16 1.51 -23.67
C ASN A 110 8.14 2.63 -23.90
N PRO A 111 8.49 3.76 -24.53
CA PRO A 111 7.53 4.83 -24.84
C PRO A 111 6.28 4.35 -25.62
N LYS A 112 6.44 3.32 -26.47
CA LYS A 112 5.31 2.70 -27.21
C LYS A 112 4.31 1.95 -26.31
N ASP A 113 4.66 1.71 -25.06
CA ASP A 113 3.80 1.05 -24.08
C ASP A 113 2.93 2.06 -23.31
N ILE A 114 3.17 3.36 -23.46
CA ILE A 114 2.34 4.43 -22.88
C ILE A 114 0.95 4.37 -23.53
N VAL A 115 -0.07 4.29 -22.68
CA VAL A 115 -1.48 4.31 -23.08
C VAL A 115 -2.20 5.55 -22.59
N ARG A 116 -1.61 6.29 -21.64
CA ARG A 116 -2.09 7.59 -21.21
C ARG A 116 -0.99 8.38 -20.49
N SER A 117 -0.90 9.67 -20.75
CA SER A 117 -0.03 10.63 -20.06
C SER A 117 -0.85 11.65 -19.27
N LYS A 118 -0.22 12.38 -18.34
CA LYS A 118 -0.85 13.41 -17.49
C LYS A 118 -1.78 14.34 -18.27
N ASP A 119 -1.31 14.88 -19.39
CA ASP A 119 -2.01 15.93 -20.15
C ASP A 119 -3.06 15.38 -21.13
N ASP A 120 -3.29 14.07 -21.15
CA ASP A 120 -4.29 13.45 -22.00
C ASP A 120 -5.71 13.75 -21.50
N THR A 121 -6.40 14.62 -22.23
CA THR A 121 -7.77 15.08 -21.91
C THR A 121 -8.88 14.09 -22.28
N THR A 122 -8.54 13.00 -22.96
CA THR A 122 -9.51 11.96 -23.35
C THR A 122 -9.49 10.82 -22.33
N PRO A 123 -10.60 10.55 -21.62
CA PRO A 123 -10.70 9.41 -20.71
C PRO A 123 -10.45 8.09 -21.42
N SER A 124 -9.84 7.14 -20.71
CA SER A 124 -9.63 5.79 -21.24
C SER A 124 -10.90 4.97 -21.12
N THR A 125 -11.19 4.12 -22.10
CA THR A 125 -12.25 3.10 -21.98
C THR A 125 -11.80 1.88 -21.18
N ASP A 126 -10.49 1.76 -20.89
CA ASP A 126 -9.94 0.72 -20.01
C ASP A 126 -10.05 1.16 -18.54
N PRO A 127 -10.82 0.46 -17.70
CA PRO A 127 -11.00 0.81 -16.30
C PRO A 127 -9.70 0.84 -15.49
N ALA A 128 -8.72 -0.01 -15.80
CA ALA A 128 -7.45 -0.02 -15.07
C ALA A 128 -6.64 1.25 -15.38
N VAL A 129 -6.60 1.65 -16.64
CA VAL A 129 -5.92 2.87 -17.09
C VAL A 129 -6.60 4.11 -16.50
N GLU A 130 -7.94 4.16 -16.52
CA GLU A 130 -8.71 5.27 -15.97
C GLU A 130 -8.57 5.37 -14.45
N GLY A 131 -8.67 4.25 -13.74
CA GLY A 131 -8.47 4.18 -12.29
C GLY A 131 -7.06 4.62 -11.88
N ALA A 132 -6.04 4.11 -12.58
CA ALA A 132 -4.65 4.49 -12.32
C ALA A 132 -4.43 5.99 -12.54
N TYR A 133 -4.99 6.56 -13.61
CA TYR A 133 -4.90 8.00 -13.89
C TYR A 133 -5.51 8.84 -12.77
N ASN A 134 -6.76 8.55 -12.41
CA ASN A 134 -7.46 9.32 -11.38
C ASN A 134 -6.77 9.22 -10.02
N SER A 135 -6.30 8.03 -9.65
CA SER A 135 -5.57 7.82 -8.40
C SER A 135 -4.19 8.48 -8.39
N MET A 136 -3.48 8.49 -9.52
CA MET A 136 -2.21 9.21 -9.68
C MET A 136 -2.40 10.72 -9.51
N VAL A 137 -3.39 11.30 -10.20
CA VAL A 137 -3.72 12.72 -10.10
C VAL A 137 -4.02 13.12 -8.65
N ASN A 138 -4.90 12.37 -7.97
CA ASN A 138 -5.28 12.69 -6.60
C ASN A 138 -4.13 12.48 -5.60
N SER A 139 -3.32 11.43 -5.77
CA SER A 139 -2.17 11.17 -4.90
C SER A 139 -1.09 12.25 -5.03
N LEU A 140 -0.72 12.62 -6.27
CA LEU A 140 0.28 13.67 -6.51
C LEU A 140 -0.24 15.05 -6.08
N TRP A 141 -1.53 15.31 -6.24
CA TRP A 141 -2.16 16.53 -5.73
C TRP A 141 -2.11 16.59 -4.21
N TYR A 142 -2.42 15.49 -3.53
CA TYR A 142 -2.30 15.39 -2.08
C TYR A 142 -0.85 15.61 -1.61
N PHE A 143 0.12 14.99 -2.26
CA PHE A 143 1.53 15.22 -1.90
C PHE A 143 1.92 16.68 -2.07
N LEU A 144 1.52 17.32 -3.16
CA LEU A 144 1.84 18.72 -3.40
C LEU A 144 1.13 19.66 -2.44
N GLU A 145 -0.21 19.63 -2.41
CA GLU A 145 -1.00 20.60 -1.65
C GLU A 145 -1.13 20.24 -0.17
N GLY A 146 -1.27 18.94 0.12
CA GLY A 146 -1.42 18.45 1.48
C GLY A 146 -0.10 18.39 2.25
N LEU A 147 1.01 18.02 1.58
CA LEU A 147 2.31 17.82 2.23
C LEU A 147 3.42 18.79 1.80
N GLY A 148 3.24 19.54 0.71
CA GLY A 148 4.28 20.38 0.14
C GLY A 148 5.35 19.60 -0.62
N PHE A 149 5.11 18.35 -0.98
CA PHE A 149 6.02 17.50 -1.73
C PHE A 149 5.65 17.53 -3.21
N ASN A 150 6.50 18.16 -4.03
CA ASN A 150 6.37 18.03 -5.48
C ASN A 150 6.85 16.63 -5.89
N SER A 151 5.94 15.66 -6.05
CA SER A 151 6.24 14.23 -6.26
C SER A 151 6.93 13.53 -5.07
N ILE A 152 7.28 12.26 -5.26
CA ILE A 152 7.85 11.37 -4.23
C ILE A 152 9.25 11.79 -3.76
N ASP A 153 9.99 12.53 -4.59
CA ASP A 153 11.31 13.06 -4.27
C ASP A 153 11.28 14.51 -3.74
N ALA A 154 10.08 15.07 -3.61
CA ALA A 154 9.79 16.47 -3.30
C ALA A 154 10.44 17.50 -4.26
N LYS A 155 10.88 17.08 -5.46
CA LYS A 155 11.55 17.93 -6.47
C LYS A 155 10.96 17.80 -7.87
N GLY A 156 9.82 17.15 -8.03
CA GLY A 156 9.09 17.04 -9.28
C GLY A 156 9.49 15.84 -10.14
N MET A 157 10.00 14.76 -9.54
CA MET A 157 10.28 13.53 -10.27
C MET A 157 9.05 13.04 -11.02
N ALA A 158 9.22 12.75 -12.31
CA ALA A 158 8.17 12.15 -13.12
C ALA A 158 7.92 10.69 -12.69
N ILE A 159 6.65 10.30 -12.63
CA ILE A 159 6.24 8.97 -12.16
C ILE A 159 5.79 8.08 -13.30
N LYS A 160 6.08 6.78 -13.19
CA LYS A 160 5.54 5.76 -14.10
C LYS A 160 4.56 4.88 -13.35
N ALA A 161 3.44 4.55 -13.99
CA ALA A 161 2.52 3.51 -13.53
C ALA A 161 2.33 2.48 -14.64
N ALA A 162 2.32 1.20 -14.32
CA ALA A 162 2.11 0.12 -15.29
C ALA A 162 0.92 -0.74 -14.86
N VAL A 163 -0.11 -0.81 -15.69
CA VAL A 163 -1.32 -1.61 -15.47
C VAL A 163 -1.28 -2.92 -16.27
N HIS A 164 -2.15 -3.87 -15.93
CA HIS A 164 -2.20 -5.21 -16.52
C HIS A 164 -0.89 -5.99 -16.35
N ILE A 165 -0.30 -5.88 -15.16
CA ILE A 165 0.90 -6.63 -14.78
C ILE A 165 0.54 -8.09 -14.57
N GLY A 166 1.27 -8.98 -15.24
CA GLY A 166 1.02 -10.42 -15.16
C GLY A 166 -0.39 -10.81 -15.60
N LYS A 167 -0.79 -12.06 -15.35
CA LYS A 167 -2.16 -12.54 -15.58
C LYS A 167 -2.74 -12.91 -14.24
N ASN A 168 -3.92 -12.38 -13.91
CA ASN A 168 -4.58 -12.59 -12.61
C ASN A 168 -3.64 -12.31 -11.43
N TYR A 169 -2.82 -11.26 -11.55
CA TYR A 169 -1.76 -10.99 -10.61
C TYR A 169 -2.33 -10.27 -9.38
N ASN A 170 -2.27 -10.94 -8.23
CA ASN A 170 -2.84 -10.50 -6.97
C ASN A 170 -1.85 -9.63 -6.17
N ASN A 171 -1.27 -8.61 -6.80
CA ASN A 171 -0.42 -7.66 -6.09
C ASN A 171 -0.28 -6.31 -6.82
N ALA A 172 0.09 -5.28 -6.06
CA ALA A 172 0.66 -4.04 -6.53
C ALA A 172 2.05 -3.85 -5.88
N PHE A 173 2.95 -3.12 -6.53
CA PHE A 173 4.25 -2.80 -5.95
C PHE A 173 4.93 -1.60 -6.63
N TYR A 174 5.65 -0.81 -5.84
CA TYR A 174 6.62 0.17 -6.31
C TYR A 174 8.00 -0.47 -6.52
N THR A 175 8.60 -0.27 -7.70
CA THR A 175 10.00 -0.61 -7.96
C THR A 175 10.59 0.29 -9.03
N ASN A 176 11.85 0.74 -8.85
CA ASN A 176 12.60 1.51 -9.82
C ASN A 176 11.82 2.73 -10.39
N GLY A 177 11.17 3.50 -9.53
CA GLY A 177 10.38 4.68 -9.94
C GLY A 177 9.08 4.35 -10.69
N THR A 178 8.66 3.08 -10.68
CA THR A 178 7.43 2.63 -11.35
C THR A 178 6.51 1.92 -10.38
N ILE A 179 5.23 2.31 -10.39
CA ILE A 179 4.14 1.59 -9.72
C ILE A 179 3.66 0.50 -10.67
N ASN A 180 3.56 -0.73 -10.21
CA ASN A 180 3.14 -1.88 -11.01
C ASN A 180 1.85 -2.43 -10.42
N LEU A 181 0.80 -2.54 -11.25
CA LEU A 181 -0.56 -2.81 -10.83
C LEU A 181 -1.08 -4.07 -11.51
N GLY A 182 -1.32 -5.11 -10.71
CA GLY A 182 -2.01 -6.31 -11.16
C GLY A 182 -3.53 -6.09 -11.34
N ASP A 183 -4.14 -6.94 -12.15
CA ASP A 183 -5.60 -6.91 -12.38
C ASP A 183 -6.40 -7.68 -11.33
N GLY A 184 -5.72 -8.39 -10.42
CA GLY A 184 -6.36 -9.33 -9.51
C GLY A 184 -6.95 -10.55 -10.24
N ASP A 185 -7.37 -11.55 -9.48
CA ASP A 185 -7.94 -12.80 -9.99
C ASP A 185 -9.47 -12.78 -10.13
N GLY A 186 -10.12 -11.67 -9.77
CA GLY A 186 -11.57 -11.51 -9.74
C GLY A 186 -12.27 -12.37 -8.70
N LYS A 187 -11.53 -12.98 -7.78
CA LYS A 187 -12.04 -13.87 -6.73
C LYS A 187 -11.68 -13.40 -5.32
N ILE A 188 -10.48 -12.88 -5.15
CA ILE A 188 -9.97 -12.25 -3.93
C ILE A 188 -9.79 -10.77 -4.20
N PHE A 189 -9.17 -10.44 -5.34
CA PHE A 189 -8.86 -9.06 -5.72
C PHE A 189 -9.51 -8.66 -7.03
N HIS A 190 -10.02 -7.42 -7.04
CA HIS A 190 -10.27 -6.63 -8.23
C HIS A 190 -8.95 -5.97 -8.71
N LYS A 191 -9.05 -5.07 -9.69
CA LYS A 191 -7.87 -4.37 -10.20
C LYS A 191 -7.36 -3.40 -9.14
N PHE A 192 -6.10 -3.52 -8.77
CA PHE A 192 -5.47 -2.64 -7.78
C PHE A 192 -5.43 -1.18 -8.25
N ALA A 193 -5.45 -0.95 -9.57
CA ALA A 193 -5.46 0.38 -10.18
C ALA A 193 -6.71 1.21 -9.83
N GLU A 194 -7.80 0.59 -9.40
CA GLU A 194 -9.07 1.26 -9.10
C GLU A 194 -9.14 1.78 -7.65
N ASP A 195 -8.12 1.52 -6.82
CA ASP A 195 -8.07 1.94 -5.42
C ASP A 195 -6.99 3.01 -5.19
N LEU A 196 -7.42 4.22 -4.82
CA LEU A 196 -6.54 5.34 -4.54
C LEU A 196 -5.59 5.05 -3.37
N THR A 197 -6.07 4.38 -2.31
CA THR A 197 -5.25 4.08 -1.13
C THR A 197 -4.09 3.15 -1.48
N VAL A 198 -4.29 2.22 -2.43
CA VAL A 198 -3.23 1.34 -2.93
C VAL A 198 -2.19 2.14 -3.70
N ILE A 199 -2.60 2.97 -4.68
CA ILE A 199 -1.63 3.74 -5.48
C ILE A 199 -0.86 4.75 -4.62
N ALA A 200 -1.54 5.43 -3.69
CA ALA A 200 -0.91 6.34 -2.74
C ALA A 200 0.02 5.60 -1.76
N HIS A 201 -0.30 4.36 -1.38
CA HIS A 201 0.58 3.48 -0.59
C HIS A 201 1.85 3.16 -1.38
N GLU A 202 1.75 2.72 -2.64
CA GLU A 202 2.92 2.43 -3.47
C GLU A 202 3.82 3.65 -3.68
N LEU A 203 3.22 4.81 -3.93
CA LEU A 203 3.93 6.08 -3.97
C LEU A 203 4.58 6.44 -2.62
N GLY A 204 3.92 6.07 -1.53
CA GLY A 204 4.39 6.25 -0.15
C GLY A 204 5.71 5.54 0.12
N HIS A 205 5.94 4.35 -0.45
CA HIS A 205 7.26 3.71 -0.39
C HIS A 205 8.36 4.57 -1.01
N GLY A 206 8.09 5.18 -2.18
CA GLY A 206 9.00 6.12 -2.82
C GLY A 206 9.30 7.35 -1.94
N VAL A 207 8.28 7.89 -1.26
CA VAL A 207 8.45 8.97 -0.29
C VAL A 207 9.34 8.54 0.87
N VAL A 208 9.10 7.36 1.45
CA VAL A 208 9.91 6.81 2.55
C VAL A 208 11.38 6.65 2.13
N GLU A 209 11.60 6.07 0.96
CA GLU A 209 12.93 5.81 0.39
C GLU A 209 13.68 7.11 0.09
N MET A 210 13.06 8.05 -0.63
CA MET A 210 13.77 9.19 -1.22
C MET A 210 13.88 10.39 -0.29
N ILE A 211 12.92 10.61 0.62
CA ILE A 211 12.87 11.84 1.42
C ILE A 211 12.71 11.66 2.92
N LEU A 212 12.36 10.46 3.41
CA LEU A 212 12.24 10.19 4.85
C LEU A 212 13.43 9.42 5.45
N GLY A 213 14.48 9.16 4.67
CA GLY A 213 15.72 8.54 5.13
C GLY A 213 15.80 7.03 4.92
N GLY A 214 14.77 6.41 4.34
CA GLY A 214 14.72 5.00 3.98
C GLY A 214 14.65 4.07 5.19
N LEU A 215 13.51 3.41 5.40
CA LEU A 215 13.36 2.38 6.43
C LEU A 215 13.67 1.01 5.82
N THR A 216 14.57 0.25 6.46
CA THR A 216 14.91 -1.10 6.02
C THR A 216 13.68 -2.00 6.09
N TYR A 217 13.40 -2.68 4.99
CA TYR A 217 12.19 -3.48 4.79
C TYR A 217 12.27 -4.85 5.47
N TRP A 218 12.42 -4.82 6.80
CA TRP A 218 12.68 -5.97 7.66
C TRP A 218 12.16 -5.70 9.08
N SER A 219 11.49 -6.69 9.70
CA SER A 219 10.96 -6.62 11.08
C SER A 219 10.22 -5.30 11.36
N GLN A 220 10.41 -4.68 12.54
CA GLN A 220 9.70 -3.46 12.92
C GLN A 220 10.04 -2.26 12.02
N SER A 221 11.28 -2.12 11.51
CA SER A 221 11.59 -1.06 10.55
C SER A 221 10.80 -1.23 9.24
N GLY A 222 10.60 -2.46 8.79
CA GLY A 222 9.77 -2.75 7.62
C GLY A 222 8.29 -2.55 7.90
N ALA A 223 7.81 -2.92 9.09
CA ALA A 223 6.44 -2.63 9.51
C ALA A 223 6.17 -1.12 9.68
N LEU A 224 7.18 -0.33 10.05
CA LEU A 224 7.10 1.14 10.01
C LEU A 224 7.08 1.66 8.57
N ASN A 225 7.81 1.04 7.65
CA ASN A 225 7.79 1.39 6.22
C ASN A 225 6.37 1.18 5.66
N GLU A 226 5.82 -0.03 5.83
CA GLU A 226 4.44 -0.38 5.49
C GLU A 226 3.42 0.56 6.12
N SER A 227 3.58 0.85 7.41
CA SER A 227 2.66 1.73 8.12
C SER A 227 2.70 3.16 7.59
N MET A 228 3.88 3.70 7.27
CA MET A 228 3.99 5.02 6.64
C MET A 228 3.32 5.06 5.27
N ALA A 229 3.44 3.99 4.47
CA ALA A 229 2.75 3.88 3.19
C ALA A 229 1.22 3.83 3.36
N ASP A 230 0.70 3.04 4.30
CA ASP A 230 -0.73 3.01 4.65
C ASP A 230 -1.25 4.38 5.14
N ILE A 231 -0.49 5.05 6.02
CA ILE A 231 -0.82 6.38 6.52
C ILE A 231 -0.94 7.39 5.38
N LEU A 232 0.02 7.39 4.45
CA LEU A 232 -0.02 8.26 3.28
C LEU A 232 -1.19 7.91 2.36
N GLY A 233 -1.50 6.61 2.18
CA GLY A 233 -2.64 6.14 1.43
C GLY A 233 -3.99 6.59 1.97
N ALA A 234 -4.24 6.34 3.26
CA ALA A 234 -5.45 6.78 3.94
C ALA A 234 -5.58 8.31 3.98
N SER A 235 -4.48 9.02 4.18
CA SER A 235 -4.48 10.49 4.21
C SER A 235 -4.73 11.10 2.83
N ALA A 236 -4.27 10.46 1.74
CA ALA A 236 -4.57 10.88 0.38
C ALA A 236 -6.06 10.75 0.07
N LEU A 237 -6.71 9.65 0.48
CA LEU A 237 -8.15 9.49 0.34
C LEU A 237 -8.92 10.53 1.17
N GLN A 238 -8.51 10.74 2.42
CA GLN A 238 -9.10 11.77 3.29
C GLN A 238 -9.00 13.16 2.65
N PHE A 239 -7.85 13.50 2.08
CA PHE A 239 -7.63 14.78 1.41
C PHE A 239 -8.54 14.92 0.17
N ALA A 240 -8.57 13.90 -0.70
CA ALA A 240 -9.41 13.89 -1.89
C ALA A 240 -10.90 14.00 -1.57
N MET A 241 -11.34 13.40 -0.47
CA MET A 241 -12.75 13.43 -0.01
C MET A 241 -13.06 14.62 0.91
N GLY A 242 -12.06 15.39 1.33
CA GLY A 242 -12.23 16.46 2.33
C GLY A 242 -12.69 15.95 3.70
N GLN A 243 -12.26 14.76 4.10
CA GLN A 243 -12.65 14.12 5.35
C GLN A 243 -11.70 14.47 6.50
N THR A 244 -12.27 14.74 7.67
CA THR A 244 -11.51 14.77 8.92
C THR A 244 -11.18 13.35 9.40
N ALA A 245 -10.25 13.23 10.35
CA ALA A 245 -9.86 11.95 10.95
C ALA A 245 -11.05 11.16 11.54
N ASN A 246 -12.09 11.85 12.02
CA ASN A 246 -13.28 11.22 12.60
C ASN A 246 -14.29 10.74 11.55
N GLU A 247 -14.19 11.23 10.31
CA GLU A 247 -15.10 10.89 9.21
C GLU A 247 -14.54 9.79 8.30
N ALA A 248 -13.23 9.62 8.28
CA ALA A 248 -12.54 8.63 7.47
C ALA A 248 -12.86 7.19 7.88
N ASP A 249 -12.90 6.26 6.92
CA ASP A 249 -13.13 4.84 7.20
C ASP A 249 -11.87 4.12 7.73
N TRP A 250 -10.68 4.66 7.44
CA TRP A 250 -9.37 4.11 7.81
C TRP A 250 -9.12 2.70 7.26
N LEU A 251 -9.65 2.42 6.06
CA LEU A 251 -9.48 1.17 5.35
C LEU A 251 -8.46 1.32 4.22
N ILE A 252 -7.64 0.30 4.02
CA ILE A 252 -6.67 0.24 2.91
C ILE A 252 -7.11 -0.82 1.91
N GLY A 253 -7.13 -0.47 0.63
CA GLY A 253 -7.41 -1.39 -0.46
C GLY A 253 -8.83 -1.93 -0.49
N LYS A 254 -9.80 -1.14 -0.02
CA LYS A 254 -11.22 -1.53 0.02
C LYS A 254 -11.76 -1.84 -1.38
N LEU A 255 -11.51 -0.97 -2.36
CA LEU A 255 -11.98 -1.16 -3.74
C LEU A 255 -11.18 -2.23 -4.48
N ALA A 256 -9.99 -2.58 -3.98
CA ALA A 256 -9.18 -3.65 -4.53
C ALA A 256 -9.67 -5.04 -4.13
N MET A 257 -10.53 -5.20 -3.12
CA MET A 257 -11.01 -6.51 -2.69
C MET A 257 -12.39 -6.86 -3.24
N VAL A 258 -12.58 -8.15 -3.53
CA VAL A 258 -13.86 -8.69 -3.99
C VAL A 258 -14.76 -8.96 -2.77
N PRO A 259 -16.01 -8.45 -2.75
CA PRO A 259 -16.98 -8.83 -1.73
C PRO A 259 -17.23 -10.34 -1.69
N TYR A 260 -17.37 -10.91 -0.49
CA TYR A 260 -17.68 -12.33 -0.30
C TYR A 260 -18.88 -12.49 0.63
N THR A 261 -19.46 -13.69 0.62
CA THR A 261 -20.55 -14.05 1.53
C THR A 261 -19.96 -14.86 2.68
N ASP A 262 -20.25 -14.48 3.93
CA ASP A 262 -19.85 -15.26 5.09
C ASP A 262 -20.68 -16.55 5.24
N ASP A 263 -20.31 -17.40 6.21
CA ASP A 263 -20.99 -18.68 6.47
C ASP A 263 -22.47 -18.53 6.85
N ASN A 264 -22.92 -17.32 7.24
CA ASN A 264 -24.30 -17.01 7.58
C ASN A 264 -25.11 -16.42 6.41
N GLY A 265 -24.51 -16.34 5.22
CA GLY A 265 -25.17 -15.76 4.04
C GLY A 265 -25.13 -14.23 3.98
N LYS A 266 -24.35 -13.56 4.83
CA LYS A 266 -24.22 -12.09 4.83
C LYS A 266 -23.14 -11.66 3.84
N LEU A 267 -23.46 -10.68 3.01
CA LEU A 267 -22.47 -10.02 2.15
C LEU A 267 -21.51 -9.18 2.99
N ILE A 268 -20.21 -9.43 2.84
CA ILE A 268 -19.12 -8.69 3.46
C ILE A 268 -18.41 -7.89 2.37
N ASP A 269 -18.16 -6.62 2.67
CA ASP A 269 -17.37 -5.68 1.86
C ASP A 269 -16.00 -5.50 2.53
N PRO A 270 -14.99 -6.29 2.18
CA PRO A 270 -13.69 -6.31 2.87
C PRO A 270 -12.75 -5.20 2.42
N SER A 271 -11.66 -5.04 3.18
CA SER A 271 -10.48 -4.28 2.78
C SER A 271 -9.21 -5.09 3.08
N LEU A 272 -8.06 -4.73 2.49
CA LEU A 272 -6.81 -5.44 2.75
C LEU A 272 -6.41 -5.31 4.22
N ARG A 273 -6.58 -4.10 4.77
CA ARG A 273 -6.21 -3.76 6.14
C ARG A 273 -7.20 -2.76 6.73
N SER A 274 -7.28 -2.73 8.05
CA SER A 274 -7.97 -1.68 8.82
C SER A 274 -6.97 -1.02 9.75
N MET A 275 -6.70 0.27 9.55
CA MET A 275 -5.84 1.00 10.48
C MET A 275 -6.54 1.27 11.81
N LYS A 276 -7.88 1.36 11.80
CA LYS A 276 -8.70 1.58 12.99
C LYS A 276 -8.76 0.34 13.89
N ALA A 277 -8.93 -0.83 13.27
CA ALA A 277 -9.08 -2.10 13.95
C ALA A 277 -8.33 -3.22 13.19
N PRO A 278 -6.99 -3.27 13.27
CA PRO A 278 -6.21 -4.34 12.65
C PRO A 278 -6.70 -5.72 13.09
N GLY A 279 -6.72 -6.68 12.16
CA GLY A 279 -7.25 -8.02 12.38
C GLY A 279 -8.76 -8.14 12.08
N THR A 280 -9.40 -7.09 11.55
CA THR A 280 -10.85 -7.07 11.29
C THR A 280 -11.22 -6.70 9.86
N ALA A 281 -10.24 -6.46 8.97
CA ALA A 281 -10.49 -6.02 7.61
C ALA A 281 -11.27 -7.07 6.78
N TYR A 282 -11.07 -8.35 7.10
CA TYR A 282 -11.84 -9.49 6.63
C TYR A 282 -11.80 -10.61 7.68
N VAL A 283 -12.88 -11.39 7.79
CA VAL A 283 -13.03 -12.46 8.77
C VAL A 283 -13.58 -13.70 8.07
N ASN A 284 -12.91 -14.83 8.22
CA ASN A 284 -13.30 -16.11 7.60
C ASN A 284 -13.53 -16.00 6.08
N HIS A 285 -12.72 -15.21 5.39
CA HIS A 285 -12.76 -15.16 3.94
C HIS A 285 -12.49 -16.57 3.38
N PRO A 286 -13.33 -17.08 2.47
CA PRO A 286 -13.31 -18.48 2.02
C PRO A 286 -12.02 -18.92 1.31
N ARG A 287 -11.12 -17.98 1.01
CA ARG A 287 -9.85 -18.22 0.31
C ARG A 287 -8.61 -17.82 1.09
N ILE A 288 -8.69 -16.81 1.96
CA ILE A 288 -7.52 -16.20 2.62
C ILE A 288 -7.65 -16.18 4.14
N GLY A 289 -8.73 -16.75 4.70
CA GLY A 289 -8.93 -16.82 6.13
C GLY A 289 -9.29 -15.46 6.73
N THR A 290 -8.67 -15.12 7.85
CA THR A 290 -8.94 -13.91 8.62
C THR A 290 -7.72 -13.01 8.61
N ASP A 291 -7.95 -11.71 8.61
CA ASP A 291 -6.92 -10.68 8.75
C ASP A 291 -6.04 -10.99 9.98
N SER A 292 -4.73 -11.16 9.75
CA SER A 292 -3.77 -11.59 10.76
C SER A 292 -3.06 -10.44 11.48
N GLN A 293 -3.39 -9.17 11.16
CA GLN A 293 -2.69 -8.04 11.74
C GLN A 293 -2.97 -7.88 13.25
N PRO A 294 -1.94 -7.84 14.12
CA PRO A 294 -2.14 -7.52 15.52
C PRO A 294 -2.52 -6.05 15.72
N ALA A 295 -3.43 -5.81 16.66
CA ALA A 295 -3.85 -4.47 17.06
C ALA A 295 -2.94 -3.83 18.13
N ASP A 296 -2.08 -4.62 18.78
CA ASP A 296 -1.11 -4.16 19.78
C ASP A 296 0.06 -5.15 19.95
N MET A 297 1.04 -4.81 20.78
CA MET A 297 2.27 -5.61 20.96
C MET A 297 2.08 -6.98 21.62
N ASP A 298 0.94 -7.27 22.25
CA ASP A 298 0.73 -8.59 22.90
C ASP A 298 0.72 -9.70 21.85
N ASP A 299 0.05 -9.45 20.72
CA ASP A 299 -0.09 -10.37 19.59
C ASP A 299 0.96 -10.15 18.50
N TYR A 300 2.05 -9.42 18.80
CA TYR A 300 3.16 -9.19 17.87
C TYR A 300 3.62 -10.49 17.22
N TYR A 301 3.66 -10.50 15.89
CA TYR A 301 4.12 -11.64 15.10
C TYR A 301 5.66 -11.69 15.09
N SER A 302 6.23 -12.76 15.63
CA SER A 302 7.69 -12.97 15.75
C SER A 302 8.25 -14.03 14.80
N GLY A 303 7.48 -14.47 13.79
CA GLY A 303 7.94 -15.45 12.81
C GLY A 303 8.80 -14.83 11.70
N SER A 304 9.37 -15.67 10.83
CA SER A 304 10.30 -15.26 9.77
C SER A 304 9.63 -14.90 8.43
N ARG A 305 8.37 -15.31 8.22
CA ARG A 305 7.62 -14.99 6.99
C ARG A 305 7.43 -13.48 6.83
N ASP A 306 7.14 -13.06 5.60
CA ASP A 306 6.77 -11.67 5.31
C ASP A 306 7.85 -10.67 5.77
N ASN A 307 9.11 -10.96 5.49
CA ASN A 307 10.26 -10.19 5.96
C ASN A 307 10.24 -9.92 7.49
N TYR A 308 9.88 -10.95 8.26
CA TYR A 308 9.65 -10.87 9.71
C TYR A 308 8.41 -10.04 10.08
N GLY A 309 7.34 -10.18 9.29
CA GLY A 309 6.01 -9.63 9.53
C GLY A 309 5.87 -8.14 9.24
N VAL A 310 6.43 -7.64 8.15
CA VAL A 310 6.33 -6.20 7.80
C VAL A 310 4.89 -5.79 7.53
N HIS A 311 4.12 -6.55 6.76
CA HIS A 311 2.70 -6.27 6.51
C HIS A 311 1.83 -6.70 7.68
N ILE A 312 2.23 -7.75 8.42
CA ILE A 312 1.48 -8.23 9.59
C ILE A 312 1.55 -7.18 10.71
N ASN A 313 2.75 -6.88 11.19
CA ASN A 313 2.97 -6.02 12.35
C ASN A 313 2.73 -4.53 12.08
N SER A 314 2.51 -4.10 10.83
CA SER A 314 2.18 -2.70 10.50
C SER A 314 0.83 -2.25 11.08
N GLY A 315 -0.06 -3.19 11.44
CA GLY A 315 -1.30 -2.90 12.17
C GLY A 315 -1.07 -2.11 13.47
N ILE A 316 0.01 -2.39 14.19
CA ILE A 316 0.34 -1.76 15.47
C ILE A 316 0.61 -0.24 15.31
N PRO A 317 1.59 0.20 14.49
CA PRO A 317 1.80 1.62 14.22
C PRO A 317 0.64 2.28 13.44
N ASN A 318 -0.08 1.55 12.58
CA ASN A 318 -1.28 2.06 11.91
C ASN A 318 -2.36 2.48 12.92
N ARG A 319 -2.63 1.61 13.90
CA ARG A 319 -3.59 1.89 14.97
C ARG A 319 -3.14 3.02 15.88
N ALA A 320 -1.85 3.12 16.17
CA ALA A 320 -1.31 4.26 16.91
C ALA A 320 -1.55 5.59 16.17
N PHE A 321 -1.30 5.64 14.86
CA PHE A 321 -1.59 6.83 14.05
C PHE A 321 -3.09 7.16 14.05
N TYR A 322 -3.95 6.18 13.80
CA TYR A 322 -5.41 6.35 13.82
C TYR A 322 -5.89 6.95 15.15
N LEU A 323 -5.47 6.37 16.28
CA LEU A 323 -5.87 6.80 17.62
C LEU A 323 -5.41 8.24 17.87
N ALA A 324 -4.16 8.57 17.54
CA ALA A 324 -3.63 9.91 17.70
C ALA A 324 -4.38 10.92 16.82
N ALA A 325 -4.60 10.62 15.54
CA ALA A 325 -5.31 11.49 14.59
C ALA A 325 -6.76 11.75 15.01
N THR A 326 -7.47 10.70 15.43
CA THR A 326 -8.87 10.77 15.91
C THR A 326 -8.96 11.59 17.21
N GLN A 327 -8.04 11.36 18.15
CA GLN A 327 -8.02 12.07 19.43
C GLN A 327 -7.67 13.55 19.28
N VAL A 328 -6.74 13.90 18.38
CA VAL A 328 -6.41 15.29 18.05
C VAL A 328 -7.54 15.97 17.27
N GLY A 329 -8.23 15.22 16.40
CA GLY A 329 -9.31 15.70 15.56
C GLY A 329 -8.84 16.57 14.39
N GLY A 330 -9.79 17.01 13.55
CA GLY A 330 -9.49 17.77 12.34
C GLY A 330 -8.90 16.90 11.22
N PHE A 331 -8.14 17.51 10.33
CA PHE A 331 -7.49 16.79 9.24
C PHE A 331 -6.18 16.14 9.70
N SER A 332 -6.04 14.84 9.48
CA SER A 332 -4.86 14.07 9.88
C SER A 332 -3.54 14.64 9.33
N HIS A 333 -3.58 15.15 8.09
CA HIS A 333 -2.43 15.73 7.38
C HIS A 333 -1.98 17.10 7.93
N GLU A 334 -2.78 17.80 8.74
CA GLU A 334 -2.43 19.13 9.27
C GLU A 334 -1.63 19.07 10.58
N VAL A 335 -1.79 18.00 11.37
CA VAL A 335 -1.22 17.94 12.73
C VAL A 335 -0.45 16.65 12.98
N VAL A 336 -1.12 15.49 12.94
CA VAL A 336 -0.50 14.22 13.38
C VAL A 336 0.47 13.69 12.32
N LEU A 337 0.14 13.78 11.03
CA LEU A 337 1.05 13.33 9.97
C LEU A 337 2.36 14.14 9.91
N PRO A 338 2.40 15.47 10.02
CA PRO A 338 3.66 16.21 10.15
C PRO A 338 4.57 15.70 11.27
N VAL A 339 4.00 15.28 12.41
CA VAL A 339 4.76 14.68 13.51
C VAL A 339 5.36 13.33 13.09
N TRP A 340 4.58 12.46 12.43
CA TRP A 340 5.07 11.17 11.93
C TRP A 340 6.20 11.38 10.90
N LEU A 341 6.02 12.29 9.94
CA LEU A 341 7.01 12.58 8.90
C LEU A 341 8.33 13.12 9.49
N ASP A 342 8.26 14.05 10.45
CA ASP A 342 9.45 14.57 11.14
C ASP A 342 10.15 13.49 11.96
N ALA A 343 9.38 12.64 12.65
CA ALA A 343 9.92 11.53 13.42
C ALA A 343 10.60 10.48 12.52
N THR A 344 10.00 10.12 11.38
CA THR A 344 10.60 9.15 10.44
C THR A 344 11.94 9.64 9.91
N LYS A 345 12.06 10.94 9.60
CA LYS A 345 13.33 11.56 9.17
C LYS A 345 14.42 11.55 10.25
N ALA A 346 14.04 11.51 11.52
CA ALA A 346 14.96 11.63 12.65
C ALA A 346 15.45 10.28 13.19
N ILE A 347 14.84 9.16 12.79
CA ILE A 347 15.22 7.82 13.23
C ILE A 347 16.20 7.14 12.28
N SER A 348 16.91 6.13 12.78
CA SER A 348 17.73 5.24 11.96
C SER A 348 16.87 4.37 11.05
N LYS A 349 17.40 3.97 9.89
CA LYS A 349 16.75 3.04 8.95
C LYS A 349 16.33 1.69 9.56
N ASN A 350 16.99 1.28 10.65
CA ASN A 350 16.72 0.03 11.38
C ASN A 350 15.96 0.28 12.70
N ALA A 351 15.29 1.42 12.84
CA ALA A 351 14.62 1.76 14.09
C ALA A 351 13.44 0.82 14.37
N ASN A 352 13.29 0.48 15.66
CA ASN A 352 12.16 -0.27 16.16
C ASN A 352 10.99 0.66 16.57
N PHE A 353 9.83 0.09 16.87
CA PHE A 353 8.62 0.83 17.22
C PHE A 353 8.81 1.73 18.42
N LYS A 354 9.54 1.30 19.46
CA LYS A 354 9.78 2.10 20.66
C LYS A 354 10.64 3.33 20.36
N THR A 355 11.64 3.20 19.51
CA THR A 355 12.47 4.32 19.05
C THR A 355 11.61 5.32 18.29
N PHE A 356 10.81 4.84 17.34
CA PHE A 356 9.92 5.70 16.57
C PHE A 356 8.87 6.39 17.45
N ALA A 357 8.22 5.66 18.36
CA ALA A 357 7.23 6.21 19.29
C ALA A 357 7.82 7.34 20.14
N ASN A 358 9.01 7.15 20.72
CA ASN A 358 9.68 8.23 21.46
C ASN A 358 10.02 9.43 20.57
N GLU A 359 10.40 9.20 19.32
CA GLU A 359 10.69 10.29 18.38
C GLU A 359 9.42 11.07 18.00
N THR A 360 8.28 10.40 17.81
CA THR A 360 7.00 11.11 17.58
C THR A 360 6.63 12.03 18.75
N LEU A 361 6.97 11.68 20.00
CA LEU A 361 6.74 12.57 21.14
C LEU A 361 7.63 13.82 21.11
N LYS A 362 8.91 13.67 20.71
CA LYS A 362 9.82 14.81 20.55
C LYS A 362 9.40 15.70 19.38
N SER A 363 9.03 15.11 18.25
CA SER A 363 8.53 15.82 17.07
C SER A 363 7.23 16.58 17.38
N ALA A 364 6.35 16.01 18.20
CA ALA A 364 5.14 16.71 18.65
C ALA A 364 5.46 17.99 19.45
N GLU A 365 6.38 17.91 20.41
CA GLU A 365 6.85 19.08 21.17
C GLU A 365 7.55 20.12 20.30
N LYS A 366 8.38 19.66 19.35
CA LYS A 366 9.12 20.52 18.42
C LYS A 366 8.19 21.28 17.49
N LEU A 367 7.22 20.60 16.88
CA LEU A 367 6.35 21.18 15.85
C LEU A 367 5.16 21.93 16.45
N PHE A 368 4.67 21.49 17.62
CA PHE A 368 3.47 22.04 18.25
C PHE A 368 3.69 22.38 19.74
N PRO A 369 4.68 23.23 20.09
CA PRO A 369 5.01 23.54 21.48
C PRO A 369 3.88 24.22 22.27
N GLY A 370 2.94 24.88 21.58
CA GLY A 370 1.75 25.49 22.17
C GLY A 370 0.52 24.57 22.26
N ARG A 371 0.64 23.30 21.84
CA ARG A 371 -0.45 22.32 21.82
C ARG A 371 -0.05 21.03 22.55
N PRO A 372 0.09 21.06 23.89
CA PRO A 372 0.50 19.89 24.67
C PRO A 372 -0.43 18.68 24.52
N GLU A 373 -1.69 18.91 24.15
CA GLU A 373 -2.66 17.84 23.88
C GLU A 373 -2.28 16.97 22.68
N VAL A 374 -1.50 17.47 21.72
CA VAL A 374 -1.00 16.68 20.57
C VAL A 374 -0.05 15.60 21.07
N LYS A 375 0.97 15.99 21.86
CA LYS A 375 1.90 15.01 22.47
C LYS A 375 1.16 14.04 23.39
N ALA A 376 0.18 14.53 24.17
CA ALA A 376 -0.61 13.67 25.06
C ALA A 376 -1.41 12.61 24.29
N ALA A 377 -2.07 12.99 23.19
CA ALA A 377 -2.80 12.08 22.32
C ALA A 377 -1.88 11.02 21.69
N ILE A 378 -0.72 11.43 21.19
CA ILE A 378 0.28 10.52 20.60
C ILE A 378 0.82 9.54 21.65
N LYS A 379 1.12 10.03 22.86
CA LYS A 379 1.55 9.17 23.97
C LYS A 379 0.48 8.14 24.31
N ALA A 380 -0.77 8.57 24.48
CA ALA A 380 -1.88 7.68 24.79
C ALA A 380 -2.11 6.63 23.69
N ALA A 381 -1.95 7.00 22.42
CA ALA A 381 -2.05 6.08 21.30
C ALA A 381 -0.97 4.97 21.35
N TRP A 382 0.30 5.35 21.54
CA TRP A 382 1.38 4.38 21.67
C TRP A 382 1.30 3.51 22.93
N GLU A 383 0.74 4.04 24.02
CA GLU A 383 0.43 3.25 25.23
C GLU A 383 -0.72 2.27 24.98
N THR A 384 -1.75 2.67 24.23
CA THR A 384 -2.89 1.81 23.87
C THR A 384 -2.47 0.62 23.03
N VAL A 385 -1.50 0.81 22.12
CA VAL A 385 -0.91 -0.29 21.34
C VAL A 385 0.29 -0.97 22.03
N LYS A 386 0.54 -0.62 23.30
CA LYS A 386 1.54 -1.24 24.18
C LYS A 386 2.99 -1.13 23.69
N VAL A 387 3.30 -0.13 22.88
CA VAL A 387 4.69 0.21 22.48
C VAL A 387 5.38 1.05 23.56
N LEU A 388 4.63 1.95 24.20
CA LEU A 388 5.07 2.71 25.38
C LEU A 388 4.36 2.20 26.64
N GLY A 389 4.99 2.40 27.81
CA GLY A 389 4.40 2.07 29.12
C GLY A 389 4.38 0.58 29.50
N SER A 390 4.74 -0.31 28.58
CA SER A 390 4.81 -1.75 28.81
C SER A 390 6.25 -2.21 29.14
N THR A 391 6.41 -3.18 30.04
CA THR A 391 7.66 -3.93 30.25
C THR A 391 7.81 -5.00 29.15
N VAL A 392 7.53 -4.66 27.89
CA VAL A 392 7.65 -5.60 26.78
C VAL A 392 9.12 -6.00 26.66
N VAL A 393 9.36 -7.30 26.85
CA VAL A 393 10.62 -7.96 26.44
C VAL A 393 10.74 -7.70 24.95
N ASP A 394 11.88 -7.17 24.51
CA ASP A 394 12.14 -6.90 23.10
C ASP A 394 11.88 -8.17 22.29
N LYS A 395 10.78 -8.18 21.53
CA LYS A 395 10.38 -9.30 20.66
C LYS A 395 11.04 -9.21 19.29
N GLU A 396 11.93 -8.22 19.08
CA GLU A 396 12.78 -8.17 17.88
C GLU A 396 13.53 -9.49 17.75
N PRO A 397 13.56 -10.09 16.54
CA PRO A 397 14.57 -11.08 16.23
C PRO A 397 15.93 -10.41 16.51
N LYS A 398 16.81 -11.06 17.26
CA LYS A 398 18.17 -10.53 17.45
C LYS A 398 18.79 -10.36 16.06
N ALA A 399 18.91 -9.11 15.60
CA ALA A 399 19.57 -8.82 14.35
C ALA A 399 21.04 -9.24 14.49
N TYR A 400 21.40 -10.37 13.89
CA TYR A 400 22.78 -10.84 13.87
C TYR A 400 23.59 -9.89 12.97
N ARG A 401 24.45 -9.08 13.60
CA ARG A 401 25.42 -8.22 12.89
C ARG A 401 26.35 -9.12 12.08
N LEU A 402 26.39 -8.94 10.77
CA LEU A 402 27.57 -9.31 9.97
C LEU A 402 28.79 -8.58 10.57
N ILE A 403 29.78 -9.35 11.01
CA ILE A 403 30.92 -8.85 11.82
C ILE A 403 32.02 -8.23 10.95
N ASP A 404 31.98 -8.36 9.63
CA ASP A 404 33.09 -7.94 8.78
C ASP A 404 32.65 -7.07 7.60
N PRO A 405 32.95 -5.75 7.61
CA PRO A 405 32.71 -4.85 6.49
C PRO A 405 33.56 -5.20 5.25
N ASP A 406 34.73 -5.83 5.42
CA ASP A 406 35.64 -6.14 4.32
C ASP A 406 35.13 -7.33 3.48
N LEU A 407 34.19 -8.11 4.03
CA LEU A 407 33.47 -9.15 3.29
C LEU A 407 32.45 -8.55 2.29
N LEU A 408 31.95 -7.33 2.49
CA LEU A 408 30.99 -6.69 1.57
C LEU A 408 31.65 -6.20 0.27
N ASP A 409 32.91 -5.79 0.31
CA ASP A 409 33.64 -5.29 -0.86
C ASP A 409 33.97 -6.39 -1.89
N ALA A 410 33.82 -7.67 -1.52
CA ALA A 410 33.96 -8.81 -2.42
C ALA A 410 32.64 -9.18 -3.16
N PHE A 411 31.51 -8.56 -2.82
CA PHE A 411 30.20 -8.92 -3.37
C PHE A 411 29.51 -7.71 -4.01
N GLU A 412 29.43 -7.70 -5.34
CA GLU A 412 28.58 -6.74 -6.06
C GLU A 412 27.11 -7.19 -5.95
N ILE A 413 26.30 -6.47 -5.16
CA ILE A 413 24.87 -6.74 -5.02
C ILE A 413 24.12 -6.03 -6.17
N ASP A 414 23.83 -6.76 -7.24
CA ASP A 414 22.94 -6.29 -8.31
C ASP A 414 21.48 -6.51 -7.88
N THR A 415 20.78 -5.45 -7.52
CA THR A 415 19.38 -5.48 -7.04
C THR A 415 18.34 -5.50 -8.17
N ASN A 416 18.72 -5.76 -9.43
CA ASN A 416 17.80 -5.60 -10.57
C ASN A 416 16.87 -6.78 -10.91
N GLU A 417 16.80 -7.86 -10.13
CA GLU A 417 15.80 -8.93 -10.38
C GLU A 417 15.26 -9.53 -9.07
N TYR A 418 13.94 -9.74 -9.01
CA TYR A 418 13.28 -10.44 -7.91
C TYR A 418 14.00 -11.75 -7.52
N SER A 419 14.33 -11.86 -6.23
CA SER A 419 14.57 -13.11 -5.50
C SER A 419 15.79 -13.96 -5.88
N ARG A 420 16.84 -13.42 -6.50
CA ARG A 420 18.12 -14.14 -6.65
C ARG A 420 19.32 -13.27 -6.28
N LEU A 421 19.99 -13.66 -5.19
CA LEU A 421 21.32 -13.16 -4.86
C LEU A 421 22.29 -13.61 -5.98
N ARG A 422 22.77 -12.69 -6.82
CA ARG A 422 23.93 -12.95 -7.68
C ARG A 422 25.18 -12.61 -6.88
N ILE A 423 26.00 -13.62 -6.64
CA ILE A 423 27.33 -13.44 -6.09
C ILE A 423 28.31 -13.45 -7.26
N GLN A 424 29.00 -12.33 -7.46
CA GLN A 424 30.19 -12.29 -8.31
C GLN A 424 31.42 -12.51 -7.42
N LEU A 425 32.35 -13.36 -7.87
CA LEU A 425 33.70 -13.50 -7.32
C LEU A 425 34.66 -12.94 -8.38
N ASP A 426 35.45 -11.93 -8.03
CA ASP A 426 36.45 -11.28 -8.89
C ASP A 426 35.93 -10.78 -10.26
N GLY A 427 34.68 -10.31 -10.33
CA GLY A 427 34.10 -9.74 -11.56
C GLY A 427 33.79 -10.77 -12.67
N SER A 428 33.86 -12.07 -12.36
CA SER A 428 33.48 -13.13 -13.30
C SER A 428 32.11 -13.71 -12.94
N PRO A 429 31.16 -13.84 -13.90
CA PRO A 429 29.87 -14.47 -13.62
C PRO A 429 30.08 -15.95 -13.28
N ILE A 430 29.53 -16.40 -12.15
CA ILE A 430 29.47 -17.83 -11.82
C ILE A 430 28.50 -18.48 -12.82
N SER A 431 29.05 -19.09 -13.86
CA SER A 431 28.30 -19.97 -14.75
C SER A 431 28.04 -21.26 -13.98
N ILE A 432 26.77 -21.54 -13.70
CA ILE A 432 26.34 -22.73 -12.97
C ILE A 432 26.76 -23.94 -13.82
N ALA A 433 27.71 -24.73 -13.31
CA ALA A 433 28.22 -25.89 -14.03
C ALA A 433 27.09 -26.89 -14.35
N PRO A 434 27.16 -27.64 -15.46
CA PRO A 434 26.19 -28.69 -15.74
C PRO A 434 26.08 -29.68 -14.56
N GLY A 435 24.88 -29.86 -14.01
CA GLY A 435 24.62 -30.73 -12.84
C GLY A 435 24.43 -30.02 -11.50
N VAL A 436 24.68 -28.71 -11.43
CA VAL A 436 24.33 -27.87 -10.26
C VAL A 436 22.95 -27.25 -10.49
N SER A 437 21.99 -27.53 -9.61
CA SER A 437 20.60 -27.08 -9.76
C SER A 437 20.35 -25.72 -9.13
N ARG A 438 21.07 -25.41 -8.04
CA ARG A 438 20.97 -24.15 -7.28
C ARG A 438 22.24 -23.94 -6.45
N ALA A 439 22.59 -22.68 -6.21
CA ALA A 439 23.50 -22.28 -5.15
C ALA A 439 22.79 -21.28 -4.22
N SER A 440 23.03 -21.38 -2.92
CA SER A 440 22.49 -20.47 -1.91
C SER A 440 23.61 -20.06 -0.97
N VAL A 441 23.47 -18.91 -0.33
CA VAL A 441 24.42 -18.48 0.69
C VAL A 441 23.69 -18.33 2.01
N GLY A 442 24.31 -18.85 3.05
CA GLY A 442 23.82 -18.80 4.42
C GLY A 442 24.96 -18.53 5.38
N PHE A 443 24.64 -18.53 6.66
CA PHE A 443 25.60 -18.38 7.74
C PHE A 443 25.48 -19.58 8.68
N GLU A 444 26.60 -20.20 9.02
CA GLU A 444 26.70 -21.22 10.06
C GLU A 444 27.20 -20.53 11.33
N LEU A 445 26.45 -20.65 12.42
CA LEU A 445 26.83 -20.10 13.71
C LEU A 445 27.62 -21.15 14.48
N ASN A 446 28.73 -20.75 15.10
CA ASN A 446 29.38 -21.60 16.10
C ASN A 446 28.78 -21.35 17.50
N ASP A 447 29.15 -22.20 18.47
CA ASP A 447 28.71 -22.13 19.88
C ASP A 447 29.01 -20.79 20.59
N LYS A 448 29.76 -19.90 19.93
CA LYS A 448 30.09 -18.54 20.40
C LYS A 448 29.32 -17.44 19.66
N SER A 449 28.33 -17.81 18.85
CA SER A 449 27.54 -16.89 18.02
C SER A 449 28.37 -16.13 16.98
N GLU A 450 29.50 -16.67 16.56
CA GLU A 450 30.26 -16.15 15.41
C GLU A 450 29.67 -16.73 14.13
N ALA A 451 29.32 -15.87 13.17
CA ALA A 451 28.74 -16.26 11.90
C ALA A 451 29.84 -16.54 10.87
N LYS A 452 29.90 -17.78 10.38
CA LYS A 452 30.73 -18.17 9.24
C LYS A 452 29.87 -18.18 7.98
N LEU A 453 30.32 -17.49 6.93
CA LEU A 453 29.67 -17.56 5.62
C LEU A 453 29.78 -18.98 5.04
N VAL A 454 28.65 -19.56 4.64
CA VAL A 454 28.61 -20.88 4.00
C VAL A 454 27.86 -20.77 2.67
N VAL A 455 28.52 -21.20 1.60
CA VAL A 455 27.87 -21.38 0.31
C VAL A 455 27.37 -22.82 0.22
N LEU A 456 26.06 -22.98 0.06
CA LEU A 456 25.39 -24.26 -0.15
C LEU A 456 25.22 -24.47 -1.64
N VAL A 457 25.77 -25.58 -2.14
CA VAL A 457 25.65 -25.99 -3.55
C VAL A 457 24.77 -27.22 -3.61
N PHE A 458 23.67 -27.12 -4.36
CA PHE A 458 22.71 -28.19 -4.56
C PHE A 458 23.03 -28.92 -5.87
N VAL A 459 23.29 -30.23 -5.77
CA VAL A 459 23.65 -31.08 -6.90
C VAL A 459 22.59 -32.17 -7.11
N ASP A 460 22.33 -32.50 -8.37
CA ASP A 460 21.44 -33.61 -8.72
C ASP A 460 22.11 -34.94 -8.34
N LYS A 461 21.50 -35.67 -7.39
CA LYS A 461 22.02 -36.94 -6.88
C LYS A 461 22.06 -38.04 -7.95
N ASP A 462 21.17 -37.98 -8.95
CA ASP A 462 21.14 -38.94 -10.05
C ASP A 462 22.15 -38.62 -11.16
N ASN A 463 22.72 -37.41 -11.17
CA ASN A 463 23.67 -36.97 -12.19
C ASN A 463 24.70 -35.97 -11.61
N PRO A 464 25.54 -36.42 -10.66
CA PRO A 464 26.48 -35.54 -9.98
C PRO A 464 27.53 -35.00 -10.95
N PRO A 465 27.95 -33.72 -10.81
CA PRO A 465 29.00 -33.16 -11.65
C PRO A 465 30.30 -33.94 -11.44
N GLN A 466 30.90 -34.45 -12.53
CA GLN A 466 32.12 -35.27 -12.45
C GLN A 466 33.34 -34.51 -11.90
N ASN A 467 33.33 -33.17 -11.99
CA ASN A 467 34.30 -32.28 -11.37
C ASN A 467 33.58 -31.00 -10.94
N LEU A 468 33.48 -30.75 -9.63
CA LEU A 468 33.11 -29.43 -9.14
C LEU A 468 34.26 -28.46 -9.43
N PRO A 469 34.00 -27.25 -9.97
CA PRO A 469 35.03 -26.25 -10.18
C PRO A 469 35.84 -25.98 -8.88
N PRO A 470 37.16 -25.72 -8.95
CA PRO A 470 38.01 -25.49 -7.77
C PRO A 470 37.51 -24.38 -6.84
N ILE A 471 36.70 -23.45 -7.34
CA ILE A 471 36.05 -22.40 -6.55
C ILE A 471 35.11 -22.95 -5.45
N PHE A 472 34.77 -24.24 -5.51
CA PHE A 472 33.94 -24.94 -4.53
C PHE A 472 34.75 -25.89 -3.61
N GLU A 473 36.09 -25.85 -3.63
CA GLU A 473 36.90 -26.51 -2.59
C GLU A 473 36.71 -25.80 -1.24
N GLY A 474 36.28 -26.55 -0.21
CA GLY A 474 36.06 -26.03 1.15
C GLY A 474 34.60 -25.79 1.55
N TYR A 475 33.64 -26.14 0.69
CA TYR A 475 32.20 -25.93 0.91
C TYR A 475 31.44 -27.25 1.18
N LYS A 476 30.35 -27.20 1.95
CA LYS A 476 29.46 -28.35 2.19
C LYS A 476 28.58 -28.59 0.97
N VAL A 477 28.69 -29.77 0.36
CA VAL A 477 27.84 -30.22 -0.76
C VAL A 477 26.64 -30.97 -0.21
N VAL A 478 25.43 -30.61 -0.66
CA VAL A 478 24.19 -31.27 -0.26
C VAL A 478 23.57 -31.94 -1.49
N GLU A 479 23.43 -33.26 -1.43
CA GLU A 479 22.84 -34.08 -2.49
C GLU A 479 21.30 -34.13 -2.35
N MET A 480 20.56 -33.99 -3.45
CA MET A 480 19.09 -34.04 -3.43
C MET A 480 18.49 -34.98 -4.48
N ASP A 481 17.42 -35.69 -4.11
CA ASP A 481 16.61 -36.49 -5.04
C ASP A 481 15.63 -35.61 -5.84
N LYS A 482 15.35 -35.97 -7.10
CA LYS A 482 14.57 -35.17 -8.07
C LYS A 482 13.16 -34.76 -7.65
N THR A 483 12.59 -35.37 -6.62
CA THR A 483 11.24 -35.08 -6.13
C THR A 483 11.18 -33.98 -5.06
N GLY A 484 12.32 -33.44 -4.61
CA GLY A 484 12.41 -32.47 -3.50
C GLY A 484 12.51 -30.99 -3.89
N LEU A 485 11.97 -30.56 -5.04
CA LEU A 485 12.06 -29.16 -5.51
C LEU A 485 11.04 -28.20 -4.89
N GLN A 486 10.33 -28.59 -3.83
CA GLN A 486 9.40 -27.71 -3.08
C GLN A 486 9.66 -27.79 -1.58
N ASP A 487 10.21 -26.70 -1.04
CA ASP A 487 10.11 -26.18 0.33
C ASP A 487 10.55 -27.05 1.54
N GLN A 488 10.70 -28.37 1.44
CA GLN A 488 10.97 -29.22 2.63
C GLN A 488 12.42 -29.22 3.15
N ALA A 489 13.42 -28.90 2.31
CA ALA A 489 14.82 -29.02 2.73
C ALA A 489 15.33 -27.88 3.62
N ILE A 490 14.57 -26.79 3.77
CA ILE A 490 14.90 -25.71 4.70
C ILE A 490 14.49 -26.09 6.13
N ASP A 491 13.44 -26.92 6.28
CA ASP A 491 12.95 -27.33 7.59
C ASP A 491 13.92 -28.33 8.28
N GLU A 492 14.53 -29.26 7.55
CA GLU A 492 15.46 -30.25 8.14
C GLU A 492 16.80 -29.67 8.62
N LEU A 493 17.24 -28.50 8.11
CA LEU A 493 18.47 -27.83 8.57
C LEU A 493 18.25 -26.90 9.76
N HIS A 494 17.00 -26.53 10.07
CA HIS A 494 16.66 -25.63 11.17
C HIS A 494 16.35 -26.36 12.50
N ASP A 495 16.06 -27.66 12.46
CA ASP A 495 15.74 -28.43 13.67
C ASP A 495 16.98 -28.87 14.49
N ASP A 496 18.19 -28.83 13.93
CA ASP A 496 19.36 -29.44 14.60
C ASP A 496 20.26 -28.48 15.41
N HIS A 497 20.06 -27.16 15.36
CA HIS A 497 20.87 -26.23 16.15
C HIS A 497 20.07 -25.03 16.70
N HIS A 498 19.59 -25.22 17.94
CA HIS A 498 19.07 -24.19 18.84
C HIS A 498 20.07 -23.08 19.19
#